data_AF-A0A800FI38-F1
#
_entry.id   AF-A0A800FI38-F1
#
_cell.length_a   1.000
_cell.length_b   1.000
_cell.length_c   1.000
_cell.angle_alpha   90.00
_cell.angle_beta   90.00
_cell.angle_gamma   90.00
#
_symmetry.space_group_name_H-M   'P 1'
#
loop_
_entity.id
_entity.type
_entity.pdbx_description
1 polymer ?
#
loop_
_entity_poly.entity_id
_entity_poly.type
_entity_poly.pdbx_seq_one_letter_code
_entity_poly.pdbx_strand_id
1 'polypeptide(L)'
;MLVYCNKYECVKKRRRNLNYLLSFLFFIAPLFSTDKNGVELPIGLTEEEKGKMHIIEEMGRLTDPPPTPIRNIAEFEPMQGVLIRYPFGISTSIIKEMAEDLTVYCLVSSGSQNSANNSMSNAGVNMDNVEYIIGSTDSYWTRDYGPWWVVDGNGDISVVDFTYNRPRPNDNQAPSKMANYLNTPYFASDIVTAGGNYMTDSYGISASSDLIFLENSMSDAQVLATFEEYYGVHTYHAIDDPNNTYIDHIDCWGKYLSPHKVLIREVPSWHAQYSQIEEVADYFSNTMTIYGEPWEVYRVYTGSNQPYTNSLILNNKVFVPIENNSYDDDALAVYAEALPGFEILGFTGSWQSTDALHCRAKGIPDLEMLQIFHNPIDDQDEAQDNYMVDVIIDDLSEAGLIDEELKVFWWTDDMDMNESESITMTVCPQDIPDCYTASIPGQSEDTIIRYYIQALDETGRLETLPMAGYYDFQAIGGTVYDDGDLNMDGTINILDVVSIVNVVLNGEQNDMADLNNDGIINILDIILLVNIILG
;
A
#
# COMPACT_ATOMS: atom_id res chain seq x y z
N MET A 1 -75.75 1.19 60.74
CA MET A 1 -76.79 1.55 59.75
C MET A 1 -76.78 0.45 58.69
N LEU A 2 -77.95 -0.13 58.42
CA LEU A 2 -78.19 -1.25 57.49
C LEU A 2 -77.53 -1.00 56.11
N VAL A 3 -77.13 -2.00 55.32
CA VAL A 3 -78.02 -2.87 54.52
C VAL A 3 -77.29 -4.14 54.03
N TYR A 4 -78.09 -5.20 53.98
CA TYR A 4 -77.91 -6.58 53.49
C TYR A 4 -77.49 -6.75 52.02
N CYS A 5 -76.74 -7.82 51.70
CA CYS A 5 -77.14 -8.99 50.85
C CYS A 5 -75.88 -9.82 50.49
N ASN A 6 -75.68 -11.08 50.95
CA ASN A 6 -76.19 -12.38 50.44
C ASN A 6 -75.91 -12.64 48.95
N LYS A 7 -75.46 -13.82 48.47
CA LYS A 7 -75.07 -15.13 49.03
C LYS A 7 -74.69 -16.04 47.82
N TYR A 8 -74.03 -17.19 48.08
CA TYR A 8 -73.82 -18.35 47.18
C TYR A 8 -72.81 -18.21 46.02
N GLU A 9 -71.96 -19.16 45.65
CA GLU A 9 -71.43 -20.45 46.18
C GLU A 9 -70.57 -21.02 45.02
N CYS A 10 -69.34 -21.52 45.22
CA CYS A 10 -68.93 -22.88 44.78
C CYS A 10 -67.46 -23.19 45.14
N VAL A 11 -67.29 -23.87 46.28
CA VAL A 11 -66.45 -25.07 46.52
C VAL A 11 -65.29 -25.38 45.55
N LYS A 12 -64.01 -25.27 46.00
CA LYS A 12 -63.12 -26.43 46.34
C LYS A 12 -61.66 -26.03 46.65
N LYS A 13 -61.24 -26.44 47.86
CA LYS A 13 -59.97 -27.12 48.25
C LYS A 13 -58.58 -26.54 47.90
N ARG A 14 -57.81 -26.40 49.01
CA ARG A 14 -56.39 -26.76 49.26
C ARG A 14 -55.33 -25.85 48.62
N ARG A 15 -54.70 -24.99 49.43
CA ARG A 15 -53.50 -25.21 50.29
C ARG A 15 -52.19 -24.98 49.52
N ARG A 16 -51.56 -23.84 49.87
CA ARG A 16 -50.13 -23.55 50.11
C ARG A 16 -49.10 -24.26 49.22
N ASN A 17 -48.27 -23.46 48.55
CA ASN A 17 -46.80 -23.57 48.46
C ASN A 17 -46.29 -22.17 48.07
N LEU A 18 -45.63 -21.44 48.98
CA LEU A 18 -44.18 -21.39 49.18
C LEU A 18 -43.44 -20.88 47.92
N ASN A 19 -43.26 -19.55 47.86
CA ASN A 19 -42.48 -18.87 46.82
C ASN A 19 -40.99 -19.22 46.99
N TYR A 20 -40.42 -19.94 46.04
CA TYR A 20 -38.98 -19.97 45.82
C TYR A 20 -38.63 -18.86 44.84
N LEU A 21 -37.90 -17.85 45.32
CA LEU A 21 -37.19 -16.89 44.49
C LEU A 21 -35.97 -17.62 43.92
N LEU A 22 -36.00 -18.01 42.63
CA LEU A 22 -34.81 -18.42 41.91
C LEU A 22 -34.10 -17.16 41.40
N SER A 23 -33.03 -16.76 42.08
CA SER A 23 -32.03 -15.85 41.52
C SER A 23 -31.14 -16.65 40.57
N PHE A 24 -31.28 -16.44 39.26
CA PHE A 24 -30.30 -16.88 38.28
C PHE A 24 -29.05 -16.00 38.43
N LEU A 25 -28.03 -16.49 39.14
CA LEU A 25 -26.66 -15.99 39.00
C LEU A 25 -26.11 -16.51 37.67
N PHE A 26 -26.01 -15.65 36.67
CA PHE A 26 -25.10 -15.87 35.54
C PHE A 26 -23.67 -15.82 36.09
N PHE A 27 -23.07 -16.99 36.30
CA PHE A 27 -21.63 -17.12 36.38
C PHE A 27 -21.10 -16.96 34.95
N ILE A 28 -20.72 -15.74 34.59
CA ILE A 28 -19.74 -15.54 33.52
C ILE A 28 -18.43 -16.05 34.10
N ALA A 29 -18.05 -17.26 33.72
CA ALA A 29 -16.70 -17.73 33.99
C ALA A 29 -15.76 -16.90 33.12
N PRO A 30 -14.81 -16.14 33.67
CA PRO A 30 -13.70 -15.66 32.87
C PRO A 30 -12.97 -16.91 32.37
N LEU A 31 -13.07 -17.17 31.06
CA LEU A 31 -12.12 -18.04 30.38
C LEU A 31 -10.78 -17.30 30.43
N PHE A 32 -10.07 -17.48 31.54
CA PHE A 32 -8.64 -17.23 31.55
C PHE A 32 -8.03 -18.23 30.59
N SER A 33 -7.71 -17.78 29.37
CA SER A 33 -6.71 -18.45 28.55
C SER A 33 -5.40 -18.33 29.31
N THR A 34 -5.11 -19.29 30.17
CA THR A 34 -3.75 -19.55 30.61
C THR A 34 -3.05 -20.17 29.42
N ASP A 35 -2.18 -19.37 28.82
CA ASP A 35 -1.07 -19.76 27.95
C ASP A 35 -0.60 -21.20 28.25
N LYS A 36 -1.10 -22.17 27.47
CA LYS A 36 -0.78 -23.58 27.68
C LYS A 36 0.60 -23.83 27.09
N ASN A 37 1.61 -23.54 27.90
CA ASN A 37 3.04 -23.91 27.80
C ASN A 37 4.03 -22.79 27.44
N GLY A 38 3.60 -21.54 27.21
CA GLY A 38 4.55 -20.45 26.88
C GLY A 38 5.33 -20.71 25.58
N VAL A 39 4.73 -21.50 24.68
CA VAL A 39 5.22 -21.74 23.32
C VAL A 39 4.28 -20.97 22.40
N GLU A 40 4.82 -20.09 21.58
CA GLU A 40 4.01 -19.39 20.58
C GLU A 40 3.35 -20.41 19.65
N LEU A 41 2.14 -20.09 19.19
CA LEU A 41 1.54 -20.82 18.08
C LEU A 41 2.47 -20.78 16.85
N PRO A 42 2.28 -21.64 15.84
CA PRO A 42 2.83 -21.44 14.49
C PRO A 42 1.90 -20.59 13.62
N ILE A 43 2.40 -19.98 12.53
CA ILE A 43 1.57 -19.11 11.66
C ILE A 43 0.40 -19.90 11.05
N GLY A 44 0.67 -21.14 10.66
CA GLY A 44 -0.34 -22.11 10.23
C GLY A 44 -1.22 -22.66 11.34
N LEU A 45 -2.23 -23.42 10.95
CA LEU A 45 -3.12 -24.12 11.89
C LEU A 45 -2.41 -25.31 12.56
N THR A 46 -2.45 -25.33 13.89
CA THR A 46 -2.14 -26.54 14.68
C THR A 46 -3.22 -27.61 14.50
N GLU A 47 -2.90 -28.86 14.84
CA GLU A 47 -3.89 -29.96 14.84
C GLU A 47 -5.08 -29.70 15.77
N GLU A 48 -4.86 -28.96 16.88
CA GLU A 48 -5.95 -28.55 17.77
C GLU A 48 -6.84 -27.49 17.12
N GLU A 49 -6.25 -26.50 16.44
CA GLU A 49 -6.98 -25.43 15.75
C GLU A 49 -7.81 -25.98 14.57
N LYS A 50 -7.32 -27.00 13.85
CA LYS A 50 -8.10 -27.68 12.80
C LYS A 50 -9.42 -28.25 13.32
N GLY A 51 -9.47 -28.68 14.59
CA GLY A 51 -10.70 -29.12 15.26
C GLY A 51 -11.64 -27.99 15.68
N LYS A 52 -11.19 -26.73 15.57
CA LYS A 52 -11.88 -25.52 16.04
C LYS A 52 -12.20 -24.53 14.92
N MET A 53 -12.12 -24.94 13.66
CA MET A 53 -12.37 -24.04 12.51
C MET A 53 -13.76 -23.38 12.54
N HIS A 54 -14.76 -24.00 13.16
CA HIS A 54 -16.08 -23.40 13.38
C HIS A 54 -16.02 -22.05 14.15
N ILE A 55 -14.98 -21.81 14.95
CA ILE A 55 -14.79 -20.54 15.66
C ILE A 55 -14.60 -19.38 14.68
N ILE A 56 -14.04 -19.61 13.48
CA ILE A 56 -13.84 -18.53 12.49
C ILE A 56 -15.17 -17.90 12.09
N GLU A 57 -16.20 -18.71 11.86
CA GLU A 57 -17.55 -18.21 11.56
C GLU A 57 -18.15 -17.44 12.76
N GLU A 58 -17.90 -17.91 13.99
CA GLU A 58 -18.36 -17.25 15.23
C GLU A 58 -17.64 -15.93 15.53
N MET A 59 -16.43 -15.76 14.99
CA MET A 59 -15.62 -14.54 15.11
C MET A 59 -16.07 -13.42 14.17
N GLY A 60 -16.89 -13.75 13.18
CA GLY A 60 -17.41 -12.81 12.19
C GLY A 60 -18.19 -11.66 12.81
N ARG A 61 -18.04 -10.50 12.20
CA ARG A 61 -18.67 -9.23 12.58
C ARG A 61 -18.91 -8.43 11.31
N LEU A 62 -20.02 -7.70 11.29
CA LEU A 62 -20.43 -6.92 10.13
C LEU A 62 -20.98 -5.58 10.61
N THR A 63 -20.49 -4.50 10.03
CA THR A 63 -21.06 -3.15 10.18
C THR A 63 -21.65 -2.70 8.83
N ASP A 64 -22.16 -1.47 8.76
CA ASP A 64 -22.29 -0.81 7.46
C ASP A 64 -20.86 -0.47 6.94
N PRO A 65 -20.63 -0.34 5.63
CA PRO A 65 -19.33 0.09 5.08
C PRO A 65 -18.99 1.54 5.47
N PRO A 66 -17.72 1.94 5.33
CA PRO A 66 -17.33 3.34 5.50
C PRO A 66 -18.07 4.28 4.55
N PRO A 67 -18.21 5.58 4.88
CA PRO A 67 -18.68 6.59 3.93
C PRO A 67 -17.81 6.62 2.66
N THR A 68 -18.41 6.92 1.51
CA THR A 68 -17.70 7.01 0.23
C THR A 68 -17.35 8.46 -0.13
N PRO A 69 -16.30 8.71 -0.93
CA PRO A 69 -15.36 7.73 -1.52
C PRO A 69 -14.44 7.07 -0.48
N ILE A 70 -13.93 5.87 -0.78
CA ILE A 70 -13.03 5.10 0.11
C ILE A 70 -11.71 4.89 -0.64
N ARG A 71 -10.59 5.04 0.06
CA ARG A 71 -9.26 4.75 -0.46
C ARG A 71 -8.50 3.84 0.50
N ASN A 72 -8.12 2.63 0.07
CA ASN A 72 -7.24 1.79 0.88
C ASN A 72 -5.84 2.41 0.95
N ILE A 73 -5.25 2.42 2.14
CA ILE A 73 -3.89 2.92 2.35
C ILE A 73 -2.86 1.82 2.08
N ALA A 74 -1.87 2.12 1.23
CA ALA A 74 -0.76 1.25 0.90
C ALA A 74 0.34 1.24 1.97
N GLU A 75 1.24 0.25 1.91
CA GLU A 75 2.32 0.13 2.90
C GLU A 75 3.43 1.18 2.73
N PHE A 76 3.60 1.69 1.52
CA PHE A 76 4.62 2.69 1.17
C PHE A 76 4.12 4.14 1.32
N GLU A 77 2.99 4.35 2.01
CA GLU A 77 2.49 5.69 2.38
C GLU A 77 2.99 6.10 3.78
N PRO A 78 2.86 7.38 4.17
CA PRO A 78 3.32 7.87 5.48
C PRO A 78 2.73 7.08 6.67
N MET A 79 3.63 6.54 7.48
CA MET A 79 3.32 5.82 8.71
C MET A 79 3.78 6.65 9.91
N GLN A 80 2.93 6.80 10.93
CA GLN A 80 3.31 7.37 12.23
C GLN A 80 3.82 6.30 13.21
N GLY A 81 3.57 5.03 12.91
CA GLY A 81 3.86 3.95 13.83
C GLY A 81 3.86 2.56 13.22
N VAL A 82 4.22 1.60 14.07
CA VAL A 82 4.23 0.17 13.73
C VAL A 82 3.67 -0.65 14.88
N LEU A 83 2.77 -1.58 14.54
CA LEU A 83 2.16 -2.51 15.46
C LEU A 83 2.96 -3.81 15.54
N ILE A 84 3.41 -4.13 16.75
CA ILE A 84 4.06 -5.39 17.12
C ILE A 84 3.33 -6.00 18.31
N ARG A 85 3.66 -7.24 18.64
CA ARG A 85 3.08 -7.94 19.80
C ARG A 85 4.15 -8.53 20.70
N TYR A 86 3.91 -8.49 22.01
CA TYR A 86 4.70 -9.20 23.02
C TYR A 86 3.96 -10.45 23.57
N PRO A 87 4.62 -11.62 23.76
CA PRO A 87 6.02 -11.93 23.45
C PRO A 87 6.43 -11.67 22.00
N PHE A 88 7.66 -11.18 21.81
CA PHE A 88 8.13 -10.67 20.53
C PHE A 88 8.39 -11.78 19.52
N GLY A 89 7.85 -11.61 18.31
CA GLY A 89 8.21 -12.39 17.13
C GLY A 89 9.42 -11.83 16.37
N ILE A 90 9.88 -10.62 16.69
CA ILE A 90 11.01 -9.95 16.06
C ILE A 90 12.10 -9.63 17.10
N SER A 91 13.33 -9.43 16.64
CA SER A 91 14.43 -9.07 17.53
C SER A 91 14.28 -7.64 18.05
N THR A 92 14.82 -7.38 19.25
CA THR A 92 14.83 -6.02 19.81
C THR A 92 15.70 -5.04 19.03
N SER A 93 16.59 -5.51 18.14
CA SER A 93 17.33 -4.63 17.23
C SER A 93 16.42 -4.05 16.16
N ILE A 94 15.48 -4.83 15.62
CA ILE A 94 14.46 -4.35 14.67
C ILE A 94 13.55 -3.33 15.38
N ILE A 95 13.09 -3.66 16.60
CA ILE A 95 12.24 -2.76 17.39
C ILE A 95 12.96 -1.44 17.69
N LYS A 96 14.26 -1.50 17.99
CA LYS A 96 15.07 -0.31 18.24
C LYS A 96 15.15 0.58 17.00
N GLU A 97 15.39 -0.01 15.84
CA GLU A 97 15.45 0.70 14.56
C GLU A 97 14.12 1.37 14.21
N MET A 98 13.00 0.64 14.37
CA MET A 98 11.66 1.20 14.18
C MET A 98 11.40 2.40 15.09
N ALA A 99 11.83 2.33 16.35
CA ALA A 99 11.62 3.36 17.34
C ALA A 99 12.51 4.61 17.17
N GLU A 100 13.39 4.65 16.17
CA GLU A 100 14.15 5.87 15.85
C GLU A 100 13.22 6.98 15.35
N ASP A 101 12.30 6.61 14.45
CA ASP A 101 11.45 7.56 13.72
C ASP A 101 9.95 7.38 14.00
N LEU A 102 9.53 6.19 14.47
CA LEU A 102 8.12 5.81 14.58
C LEU A 102 7.70 5.43 15.99
N THR A 103 6.42 5.60 16.28
CA THR A 103 5.81 5.03 17.50
C THR A 103 5.65 3.52 17.35
N VAL A 104 6.28 2.76 18.25
CA VAL A 104 6.08 1.31 18.37
C VAL A 104 4.88 1.03 19.26
N TYR A 105 3.77 0.66 18.63
CA TYR A 105 2.57 0.18 19.31
C TYR A 105 2.73 -1.31 19.66
N CYS A 106 2.85 -1.63 20.94
CA CYS A 106 3.08 -2.98 21.42
C CYS A 106 1.82 -3.58 22.07
N LEU A 107 1.17 -4.53 21.38
CA LEU A 107 0.12 -5.36 21.96
C LEU A 107 0.71 -6.24 23.05
N VAL A 108 0.19 -6.13 24.26
CA VAL A 108 0.73 -6.87 25.41
C VAL A 108 -0.35 -7.18 26.44
N SER A 109 -0.27 -8.36 27.04
CA SER A 109 -1.13 -8.69 28.18
C SER A 109 -0.71 -7.88 29.42
N SER A 110 -1.67 -7.54 30.28
CA SER A 110 -1.41 -6.73 31.49
C SER A 110 -0.35 -7.33 32.42
N GLY A 111 -0.25 -8.67 32.48
CA GLY A 111 0.77 -9.37 33.28
C GLY A 111 2.18 -9.32 32.69
N SER A 112 2.33 -8.98 31.40
CA SER A 112 3.58 -9.05 30.66
C SER A 112 4.16 -7.69 30.29
N GLN A 113 3.44 -6.59 30.49
CA GLN A 113 3.88 -5.24 30.12
C GLN A 113 5.24 -4.88 30.73
N ASN A 114 5.47 -5.17 32.02
CA ASN A 114 6.76 -4.91 32.66
C ASN A 114 7.91 -5.69 32.01
N SER A 115 7.66 -6.91 31.54
CA SER A 115 8.66 -7.74 30.87
C SER A 115 8.99 -7.21 29.47
N ALA A 116 7.98 -6.76 28.73
CA ALA A 116 8.17 -6.07 27.45
C ALA A 116 9.00 -4.79 27.62
N ASN A 117 8.64 -3.95 28.61
CA ASN A 117 9.35 -2.71 28.93
C ASN A 117 10.81 -2.96 29.30
N ASN A 118 11.08 -3.92 30.17
CA ASN A 118 12.45 -4.26 30.54
C ASN A 118 13.24 -4.79 29.33
N SER A 119 12.62 -5.58 28.46
CA SER A 119 13.30 -6.13 27.28
C SER A 119 13.70 -5.04 26.29
N MET A 120 12.80 -4.12 25.98
CA MET A 120 13.07 -3.00 25.06
C MET A 120 14.03 -1.98 25.67
N SER A 121 13.83 -1.60 26.94
CA SER A 121 14.72 -0.66 27.64
C SER A 121 16.15 -1.19 27.75
N ASN A 122 16.33 -2.47 28.08
CA ASN A 122 17.66 -3.10 28.14
C ASN A 122 18.33 -3.20 26.77
N ALA A 123 17.55 -3.27 25.69
CA ALA A 123 18.07 -3.27 24.31
C ALA A 123 18.37 -1.85 23.79
N GLY A 124 18.05 -0.81 24.56
CA GLY A 124 18.26 0.58 24.17
C GLY A 124 17.28 1.07 23.11
N VAL A 125 16.06 0.50 23.07
CA VAL A 125 14.94 1.05 22.30
C VAL A 125 14.61 2.44 22.84
N ASN A 126 14.28 3.38 21.95
CA ASN A 126 13.79 4.69 22.35
C ASN A 126 12.40 4.56 22.98
N MET A 127 12.35 4.53 24.32
CA MET A 127 11.11 4.30 25.06
C MET A 127 10.14 5.49 25.01
N ASP A 128 10.58 6.67 24.56
CA ASP A 128 9.68 7.80 24.31
C ASP A 128 8.77 7.53 23.10
N ASN A 129 9.19 6.62 22.21
CA ASN A 129 8.46 6.17 21.03
C ASN A 129 7.83 4.77 21.23
N VAL A 130 7.48 4.38 22.47
CA VAL A 130 6.86 3.08 22.75
C VAL A 130 5.54 3.24 23.49
N GLU A 131 4.48 2.70 22.90
CA GLU A 131 3.15 2.71 23.49
C GLU A 131 2.60 1.29 23.67
N TYR A 132 1.93 1.04 24.80
CA TYR A 132 1.40 -0.28 25.12
C TYR A 132 -0.11 -0.35 24.95
N ILE A 133 -0.56 -1.35 24.21
CA ILE A 133 -1.97 -1.63 23.97
C ILE A 133 -2.32 -2.89 24.75
N ILE A 134 -3.01 -2.70 25.88
CA ILE A 134 -3.28 -3.76 26.82
C ILE A 134 -4.42 -4.65 26.34
N GLY A 135 -4.11 -5.91 26.07
CA GLY A 135 -5.09 -6.89 25.63
C GLY A 135 -4.52 -8.30 25.54
N SER A 136 -5.41 -9.30 25.59
CA SER A 136 -5.03 -10.67 25.25
C SER A 136 -4.76 -10.77 23.75
N THR A 137 -3.83 -11.65 23.36
CA THR A 137 -3.48 -12.01 21.97
C THR A 137 -3.08 -13.47 21.99
N ASP A 138 -3.40 -14.21 20.93
CA ASP A 138 -3.04 -15.61 20.78
C ASP A 138 -1.67 -15.79 20.10
N SER A 139 -1.23 -14.82 19.28
CA SER A 139 0.03 -14.91 18.53
C SER A 139 0.72 -13.58 18.21
N TYR A 140 1.91 -13.63 17.59
CA TYR A 140 2.68 -12.45 17.20
C TYR A 140 2.51 -11.99 15.74
N TRP A 141 1.72 -12.67 14.90
CA TRP A 141 1.59 -12.29 13.48
C TRP A 141 0.65 -11.10 13.30
N THR A 142 1.05 -9.93 13.81
CA THR A 142 0.26 -8.69 13.73
C THR A 142 -0.05 -8.26 12.31
N ARG A 143 0.68 -8.76 11.31
CA ARG A 143 0.33 -8.60 9.90
C ARG A 143 -0.99 -9.29 9.55
N ASP A 144 -1.15 -10.52 10.00
CA ASP A 144 -2.26 -11.37 9.59
C ASP A 144 -3.60 -10.94 10.18
N TYR A 145 -3.58 -10.41 11.40
CA TYR A 145 -4.80 -10.04 12.14
C TYR A 145 -4.89 -8.54 12.48
N GLY A 146 -3.87 -7.76 12.12
CA GLY A 146 -3.81 -6.32 12.41
C GLY A 146 -4.81 -5.52 11.57
N PRO A 147 -5.04 -4.24 11.93
CA PRO A 147 -6.00 -3.40 11.23
C PRO A 147 -5.60 -3.16 9.78
N TRP A 148 -6.56 -3.22 8.86
CA TRP A 148 -6.45 -2.57 7.56
C TRP A 148 -7.03 -1.16 7.64
N TRP A 149 -6.48 -0.26 6.85
CA TRP A 149 -6.71 1.17 6.97
C TRP A 149 -7.22 1.73 5.66
N VAL A 150 -8.22 2.60 5.75
CA VAL A 150 -8.74 3.37 4.63
C VAL A 150 -8.83 4.84 5.00
N VAL A 151 -8.77 5.71 4.00
CA VAL A 151 -9.37 7.04 4.09
C VAL A 151 -10.84 6.88 3.71
N ASP A 152 -11.75 7.31 4.57
CA ASP A 152 -13.19 7.28 4.27
C ASP A 152 -13.69 8.61 3.70
N GLY A 153 -14.95 8.63 3.27
CA GLY A 153 -15.56 9.78 2.58
C GLY A 153 -15.74 11.03 3.43
N ASN A 154 -15.42 10.99 4.72
CA ASN A 154 -15.34 12.18 5.57
C ASN A 154 -13.91 12.73 5.71
N GLY A 155 -12.92 12.09 5.09
CA GLY A 155 -11.49 12.41 5.26
C GLY A 155 -10.87 11.75 6.50
N ASP A 156 -11.60 10.90 7.22
CA ASP A 156 -11.08 10.22 8.41
C ASP A 156 -10.27 8.97 8.04
N ILE A 157 -9.14 8.77 8.71
CA ILE A 157 -8.41 7.50 8.69
C ILE A 157 -9.13 6.48 9.56
N SER A 158 -9.65 5.44 8.92
CA SER A 158 -10.60 4.48 9.48
C SER A 158 -10.06 3.06 9.46
N VAL A 159 -10.33 2.30 10.53
CA VAL A 159 -10.05 0.86 10.54
C VAL A 159 -11.17 0.14 9.83
N VAL A 160 -10.82 -0.67 8.84
CA VAL A 160 -11.72 -1.63 8.22
C VAL A 160 -11.23 -3.03 8.55
N ASP A 161 -11.97 -3.69 9.41
CA ASP A 161 -11.63 -4.98 9.99
C ASP A 161 -12.17 -6.13 9.13
N PHE A 162 -11.48 -7.27 9.14
CA PHE A 162 -11.87 -8.52 8.51
C PHE A 162 -11.87 -9.65 9.55
N THR A 163 -12.44 -10.80 9.20
CA THR A 163 -12.40 -11.97 10.08
C THR A 163 -11.10 -12.74 9.85
N TYR A 164 -10.27 -12.87 10.89
CA TYR A 164 -9.02 -13.62 10.79
C TYR A 164 -9.26 -15.10 10.49
N ASN A 165 -8.60 -15.64 9.46
CA ASN A 165 -8.70 -17.02 8.99
C ASN A 165 -8.05 -18.09 9.91
N ARG A 166 -7.83 -17.78 11.18
CA ARG A 166 -7.39 -18.73 12.22
C ARG A 166 -8.36 -18.67 13.39
N PRO A 167 -8.65 -19.78 14.09
CA PRO A 167 -9.56 -19.79 15.24
C PRO A 167 -8.88 -19.20 16.50
N ARG A 168 -8.42 -17.95 16.37
CA ARG A 168 -7.63 -17.15 17.32
C ARG A 168 -8.42 -15.88 17.69
N PRO A 169 -9.41 -15.99 18.57
CA PRO A 169 -10.36 -14.90 18.84
C PRO A 169 -9.74 -13.68 19.52
N ASN A 170 -8.60 -13.81 20.21
CA ASN A 170 -7.94 -12.66 20.82
C ASN A 170 -7.14 -11.85 19.79
N ASP A 171 -6.53 -12.55 18.83
CA ASP A 171 -5.87 -11.94 17.66
C ASP A 171 -6.88 -11.23 16.77
N ASN A 172 -8.01 -11.90 16.48
CA ASN A 172 -9.11 -11.33 15.72
C ASN A 172 -9.72 -10.06 16.37
N GLN A 173 -9.39 -9.71 17.60
CA GLN A 173 -9.85 -8.46 18.24
C GLN A 173 -8.83 -7.31 18.12
N ALA A 174 -7.64 -7.54 17.59
CA ALA A 174 -6.58 -6.53 17.54
C ALA A 174 -7.00 -5.24 16.79
N PRO A 175 -7.70 -5.29 15.63
CA PRO A 175 -8.08 -4.06 14.93
C PRO A 175 -9.01 -3.19 15.77
N SER A 176 -9.99 -3.79 16.45
CA SER A 176 -10.86 -3.05 17.38
C SER A 176 -10.10 -2.46 18.58
N LYS A 177 -9.05 -3.12 19.07
CA LYS A 177 -8.19 -2.57 20.14
C LYS A 177 -7.41 -1.36 19.64
N MET A 178 -6.87 -1.43 18.42
CA MET A 178 -6.18 -0.31 17.78
C MET A 178 -7.13 0.87 17.55
N ALA A 179 -8.30 0.64 16.95
CA ALA A 179 -9.26 1.68 16.69
C ALA A 179 -9.70 2.40 17.98
N ASN A 180 -9.98 1.65 19.06
CA ASN A 180 -10.30 2.25 20.35
C ASN A 180 -9.14 3.03 20.98
N TYR A 181 -7.90 2.56 20.77
CA TYR A 181 -6.71 3.21 21.33
C TYR A 181 -6.41 4.54 20.63
N LEU A 182 -6.46 4.54 19.30
CA LEU A 182 -6.21 5.69 18.44
C LEU A 182 -7.44 6.58 18.25
N ASN A 183 -8.61 6.15 18.75
CA ASN A 183 -9.89 6.83 18.59
C ASN A 183 -10.26 7.08 17.10
N THR A 184 -10.02 6.07 16.26
CA THR A 184 -10.40 6.11 14.84
C THR A 184 -11.79 5.48 14.63
N PRO A 185 -12.52 5.84 13.56
CA PRO A 185 -13.71 5.09 13.18
C PRO A 185 -13.36 3.63 12.89
N TYR A 186 -14.37 2.77 13.06
CA TYR A 186 -14.23 1.33 12.96
C TYR A 186 -15.38 0.73 12.17
N PHE A 187 -15.03 0.02 11.12
CA PHE A 187 -15.92 -0.75 10.28
C PHE A 187 -15.42 -2.20 10.23
N ALA A 188 -16.31 -3.14 9.91
CA ALA A 188 -15.95 -4.54 9.78
C ALA A 188 -16.71 -5.20 8.63
N SER A 189 -15.97 -5.89 7.76
CA SER A 189 -16.52 -6.73 6.71
C SER A 189 -16.59 -8.20 7.13
N ASP A 190 -17.38 -8.98 6.39
CA ASP A 190 -17.52 -10.43 6.58
C ASP A 190 -16.48 -11.24 5.80
N ILE A 191 -15.47 -10.60 5.21
CA ILE A 191 -14.35 -11.28 4.55
C ILE A 191 -13.54 -12.08 5.57
N VAL A 192 -13.32 -13.34 5.28
CA VAL A 192 -12.37 -14.20 6.00
C VAL A 192 -11.05 -14.18 5.26
N THR A 193 -9.98 -13.75 5.92
CA THR A 193 -8.63 -13.68 5.30
C THR A 193 -7.52 -13.51 6.36
N ALA A 194 -6.29 -13.33 5.90
CA ALA A 194 -5.15 -12.87 6.67
C ALA A 194 -4.44 -11.74 5.93
N GLY A 195 -3.99 -10.72 6.67
CA GLY A 195 -3.26 -9.58 6.11
C GLY A 195 -1.94 -9.90 5.39
N GLY A 196 -1.29 -11.05 5.67
CA GLY A 196 -0.15 -11.51 4.87
C GLY A 196 -0.52 -11.90 3.43
N ASN A 197 -1.80 -12.21 3.19
CA ASN A 197 -2.32 -12.50 1.86
C ASN A 197 -2.99 -11.29 1.19
N TYR A 198 -2.59 -10.06 1.51
CA TYR A 198 -3.17 -8.87 0.91
C TYR A 198 -2.13 -7.75 0.74
N MET A 199 -2.18 -7.08 -0.40
CA MET A 199 -1.46 -5.84 -0.67
C MET A 199 -2.29 -4.93 -1.58
N THR A 200 -2.12 -3.61 -1.46
CA THR A 200 -2.83 -2.59 -2.23
C THR A 200 -1.86 -1.53 -2.74
N ASP A 201 -2.19 -0.91 -3.85
CA ASP A 201 -1.41 0.15 -4.48
C ASP A 201 -1.82 1.57 -4.07
N SER A 202 -2.89 1.71 -3.28
CA SER A 202 -3.56 2.97 -2.89
C SER A 202 -4.46 3.61 -3.96
N TYR A 203 -4.51 3.10 -5.19
CA TYR A 203 -5.30 3.63 -6.31
C TYR A 203 -6.46 2.71 -6.70
N GLY A 204 -6.94 1.91 -5.74
CA GLY A 204 -8.06 1.00 -5.95
C GLY A 204 -7.66 -0.31 -6.65
N ILE A 205 -6.36 -0.62 -6.74
CA ILE A 205 -5.84 -1.90 -7.20
C ILE A 205 -5.25 -2.68 -6.03
N SER A 206 -5.69 -3.92 -5.86
CA SER A 206 -5.14 -4.82 -4.83
C SER A 206 -4.86 -6.21 -5.38
N ALA A 207 -4.04 -6.95 -4.66
CA ALA A 207 -3.68 -8.32 -5.01
C ALA A 207 -3.62 -9.25 -3.79
N SER A 208 -3.93 -10.52 -4.03
CA SER A 208 -3.75 -11.63 -3.10
C SER A 208 -3.50 -12.93 -3.86
N SER A 209 -3.19 -14.01 -3.14
CA SER A 209 -3.40 -15.33 -3.73
C SER A 209 -4.90 -15.62 -3.93
N ASP A 210 -5.22 -16.63 -4.73
CA ASP A 210 -6.57 -17.17 -4.94
C ASP A 210 -7.22 -17.75 -3.67
N LEU A 211 -6.44 -17.95 -2.60
CA LEU A 211 -6.92 -18.35 -1.27
C LEU A 211 -8.08 -17.47 -0.77
N ILE A 212 -8.10 -16.19 -1.16
CA ILE A 212 -9.20 -15.26 -0.81
C ILE A 212 -10.57 -15.79 -1.24
N PHE A 213 -10.67 -16.50 -2.37
CA PHE A 213 -11.94 -17.10 -2.81
C PHE A 213 -12.20 -18.45 -2.15
N LEU A 214 -11.14 -19.19 -1.79
CA LEU A 214 -11.26 -20.52 -1.18
C LEU A 214 -11.68 -20.50 0.29
N GLU A 215 -11.30 -19.45 1.03
CA GLU A 215 -11.63 -19.29 2.46
C GLU A 215 -13.00 -18.65 2.70
N ASN A 216 -13.60 -18.05 1.67
CA ASN A 216 -14.86 -17.34 1.76
C ASN A 216 -16.03 -18.17 1.22
N SER A 217 -17.12 -18.24 1.99
CA SER A 217 -18.32 -19.00 1.59
C SER A 217 -19.22 -18.28 0.57
N MET A 218 -19.00 -16.97 0.39
CA MET A 218 -19.67 -16.15 -0.61
C MET A 218 -19.10 -16.38 -2.01
N SER A 219 -19.83 -16.01 -3.05
CA SER A 219 -19.31 -16.11 -4.43
C SER A 219 -18.16 -15.12 -4.67
N ASP A 220 -17.26 -15.42 -5.60
CA ASP A 220 -16.14 -14.55 -5.98
C ASP A 220 -16.61 -13.13 -6.29
N ALA A 221 -17.73 -12.98 -7.00
CA ALA A 221 -18.32 -11.67 -7.30
C ALA A 221 -18.76 -10.89 -6.04
N GLN A 222 -19.21 -11.59 -4.99
CA GLN A 222 -19.53 -10.95 -3.71
C GLN A 222 -18.27 -10.60 -2.92
N VAL A 223 -17.23 -11.43 -2.96
CA VAL A 223 -15.92 -11.09 -2.38
C VAL A 223 -15.42 -9.78 -3.00
N LEU A 224 -15.41 -9.70 -4.33
CA LEU A 224 -14.97 -8.51 -5.05
C LEU A 224 -15.84 -7.28 -4.76
N ALA A 225 -17.17 -7.44 -4.70
CA ALA A 225 -18.07 -6.35 -4.31
C ALA A 225 -17.80 -5.86 -2.88
N THR A 226 -17.52 -6.76 -1.93
CA THR A 226 -17.13 -6.36 -0.57
C THR A 226 -15.79 -5.61 -0.56
N PHE A 227 -14.83 -5.99 -1.40
CA PHE A 227 -13.57 -5.25 -1.55
C PHE A 227 -13.78 -3.83 -2.08
N GLU A 228 -14.66 -3.66 -3.07
CA GLU A 228 -15.03 -2.34 -3.58
C GLU A 228 -15.77 -1.51 -2.52
N GLU A 229 -16.77 -2.09 -1.86
CA GLU A 229 -17.65 -1.41 -0.90
C GLU A 229 -16.94 -1.01 0.41
N TYR A 230 -15.97 -1.79 0.89
CA TYR A 230 -15.33 -1.56 2.19
C TYR A 230 -13.92 -0.98 2.08
N TYR A 231 -13.22 -1.23 0.97
CA TYR A 231 -11.82 -0.86 0.82
C TYR A 231 -11.57 0.03 -0.40
N GLY A 232 -12.58 0.34 -1.21
CA GLY A 232 -12.43 1.17 -2.42
C GLY A 232 -11.67 0.47 -3.54
N VAL A 233 -11.59 -0.86 -3.53
CA VAL A 233 -10.82 -1.65 -4.49
C VAL A 233 -11.71 -2.03 -5.67
N HIS A 234 -11.56 -1.32 -6.80
CA HIS A 234 -12.30 -1.61 -8.03
C HIS A 234 -11.58 -2.61 -8.95
N THR A 235 -10.28 -2.80 -8.77
CA THR A 235 -9.48 -3.78 -9.52
C THR A 235 -8.80 -4.74 -8.54
N TYR A 236 -9.06 -6.04 -8.68
CA TYR A 236 -8.52 -7.05 -7.77
C TYR A 236 -7.82 -8.18 -8.54
N HIS A 237 -6.55 -8.40 -8.24
CA HIS A 237 -5.72 -9.47 -8.78
C HIS A 237 -5.68 -10.64 -7.80
N ALA A 238 -6.51 -11.66 -8.03
CA ALA A 238 -6.43 -12.94 -7.31
C ALA A 238 -5.63 -13.93 -8.17
N ILE A 239 -4.45 -14.33 -7.67
CA ILE A 239 -3.45 -15.08 -8.43
C ILE A 239 -3.21 -16.44 -7.77
N ASP A 240 -3.14 -17.52 -8.55
CA ASP A 240 -2.79 -18.84 -8.00
C ASP A 240 -1.43 -18.77 -7.26
N ASP A 241 -1.36 -19.25 -6.01
CA ASP A 241 -0.12 -19.19 -5.23
C ASP A 241 1.03 -19.97 -5.94
N PRO A 242 2.14 -19.30 -6.31
CA PRO A 242 3.22 -19.93 -7.05
C PRO A 242 4.19 -20.72 -6.16
N ASN A 243 4.09 -20.60 -4.83
CA ASN A 243 5.03 -21.17 -3.87
C ASN A 243 4.70 -22.63 -3.50
N ASN A 244 3.44 -23.08 -3.66
CA ASN A 244 3.00 -24.42 -3.28
C ASN A 244 3.41 -24.77 -1.83
N THR A 245 3.06 -23.87 -0.92
CA THR A 245 3.28 -24.06 0.52
C THR A 245 1.93 -24.29 1.21
N TYR A 246 1.88 -24.26 2.53
CA TYR A 246 0.61 -24.43 3.26
C TYR A 246 -0.06 -23.09 3.60
N ILE A 247 0.66 -21.98 3.43
CA ILE A 247 0.23 -20.67 3.91
C ILE A 247 -0.48 -19.87 2.82
N ASP A 248 -0.06 -20.05 1.55
CA ASP A 248 -0.61 -19.39 0.35
C ASP A 248 -0.78 -17.87 0.50
N HIS A 249 0.19 -17.21 1.13
CA HIS A 249 0.22 -15.76 1.32
C HIS A 249 1.04 -15.07 0.24
N ILE A 250 0.49 -13.99 -0.33
CA ILE A 250 1.17 -13.17 -1.34
C ILE A 250 2.52 -12.61 -0.86
N ASP A 251 2.63 -12.22 0.41
CA ASP A 251 3.86 -11.65 0.97
C ASP A 251 5.07 -12.62 1.00
N CYS A 252 4.85 -13.90 0.70
CA CYS A 252 5.89 -14.91 0.59
C CYS A 252 6.48 -15.00 -0.83
N TRP A 253 5.95 -14.28 -1.81
CA TRP A 253 6.42 -14.30 -3.20
C TRP A 253 6.28 -12.99 -3.96
N GLY A 254 5.44 -12.06 -3.51
CA GLY A 254 5.15 -10.78 -4.17
C GLY A 254 5.00 -9.62 -3.20
N LYS A 255 5.35 -8.41 -3.63
CA LYS A 255 5.17 -7.18 -2.84
C LYS A 255 5.07 -5.95 -3.75
N TYR A 256 4.03 -5.13 -3.61
CA TYR A 256 4.04 -3.79 -4.18
C TYR A 256 5.05 -2.89 -3.46
N LEU A 257 5.92 -2.25 -4.23
CA LEU A 257 6.95 -1.34 -3.74
C LEU A 257 6.54 0.12 -3.94
N SER A 258 5.73 0.39 -4.96
CA SER A 258 5.10 1.68 -5.26
C SER A 258 3.84 1.42 -6.11
N PRO A 259 3.08 2.46 -6.52
CA PRO A 259 1.96 2.30 -7.45
C PRO A 259 2.33 1.77 -8.85
N HIS A 260 3.63 1.68 -9.16
CA HIS A 260 4.13 1.24 -10.48
C HIS A 260 5.05 0.03 -10.38
N LYS A 261 5.57 -0.27 -9.18
CA LYS A 261 6.65 -1.25 -8.99
C LYS A 261 6.15 -2.44 -8.17
N VAL A 262 6.41 -3.64 -8.66
CA VAL A 262 6.12 -4.89 -7.95
C VAL A 262 7.37 -5.76 -7.88
N LEU A 263 7.67 -6.26 -6.68
CA LEU A 263 8.74 -7.22 -6.45
C LEU A 263 8.17 -8.63 -6.52
N ILE A 264 8.74 -9.48 -7.37
CA ILE A 264 8.39 -10.90 -7.47
C ILE A 264 9.62 -11.76 -7.21
N ARG A 265 9.43 -12.82 -6.42
CA ARG A 265 10.44 -13.83 -6.15
C ARG A 265 11.02 -14.41 -7.45
N GLU A 266 12.30 -14.81 -7.43
CA GLU A 266 12.96 -15.54 -8.51
C GLU A 266 13.68 -16.77 -7.95
N VAL A 267 13.67 -17.88 -8.68
CA VAL A 267 14.29 -19.16 -8.31
C VAL A 267 15.07 -19.73 -9.50
N PRO A 268 16.07 -20.61 -9.28
CA PRO A 268 16.78 -21.23 -10.40
C PRO A 268 15.85 -22.10 -11.26
N SER A 269 16.16 -22.24 -12.55
CA SER A 269 15.33 -22.97 -13.53
C SER A 269 15.05 -24.45 -13.24
N TRP A 270 15.77 -25.06 -12.30
CA TRP A 270 15.54 -26.42 -11.84
C TRP A 270 14.65 -26.50 -10.58
N HIS A 271 14.28 -25.37 -9.98
CA HIS A 271 13.40 -25.30 -8.83
C HIS A 271 11.98 -25.75 -9.21
N ALA A 272 11.30 -26.48 -8.32
CA ALA A 272 10.01 -27.07 -8.64
C ALA A 272 8.91 -26.03 -8.95
N GLN A 273 9.03 -24.84 -8.37
CA GLN A 273 8.11 -23.71 -8.55
C GLN A 273 8.55 -22.72 -9.65
N TYR A 274 9.63 -23.01 -10.40
CA TYR A 274 10.16 -22.04 -11.37
C TYR A 274 9.10 -21.57 -12.38
N SER A 275 8.38 -22.50 -13.01
CA SER A 275 7.41 -22.15 -14.04
C SER A 275 6.25 -21.28 -13.51
N GLN A 276 5.74 -21.56 -12.31
CA GLN A 276 4.66 -20.79 -11.70
C GLN A 276 5.13 -19.39 -11.29
N ILE A 277 6.35 -19.27 -10.78
CA ILE A 277 6.93 -17.98 -10.39
C ILE A 277 7.16 -17.10 -11.62
N GLU A 278 7.66 -17.66 -12.73
CA GLU A 278 7.79 -16.91 -14.00
C GLU A 278 6.43 -16.50 -14.57
N GLU A 279 5.41 -17.36 -14.47
CA GLU A 279 4.05 -17.03 -14.92
C GLU A 279 3.47 -15.82 -14.16
N VAL A 280 3.74 -15.70 -12.86
CA VAL A 280 3.33 -14.54 -12.05
C VAL A 280 4.11 -13.27 -12.45
N ALA A 281 5.41 -13.36 -12.71
CA ALA A 281 6.19 -12.22 -13.19
C ALA A 281 5.72 -11.76 -14.58
N ASP A 282 5.43 -12.71 -15.48
CA ASP A 282 4.84 -12.44 -16.79
C ASP A 282 3.44 -11.82 -16.66
N TYR A 283 2.62 -12.27 -15.70
CA TYR A 283 1.30 -11.71 -15.43
C TYR A 283 1.38 -10.21 -15.08
N PHE A 284 2.21 -9.84 -14.10
CA PHE A 284 2.32 -8.45 -13.69
C PHE A 284 2.92 -7.56 -14.77
N SER A 285 3.95 -8.02 -15.49
CA SER A 285 4.56 -7.26 -16.60
C SER A 285 3.63 -7.03 -17.80
N ASN A 286 2.47 -7.69 -17.86
CA ASN A 286 1.44 -7.50 -18.88
C ASN A 286 0.12 -6.93 -18.32
N THR A 287 0.09 -6.58 -17.03
CA THR A 287 -1.07 -6.01 -16.35
C THR A 287 -0.85 -4.52 -16.16
N MET A 288 -1.90 -3.71 -16.34
CA MET A 288 -1.80 -2.25 -16.25
C MET A 288 -1.98 -1.75 -14.82
N THR A 289 -1.25 -0.69 -14.48
CA THR A 289 -1.46 0.17 -13.31
C THR A 289 -2.64 1.11 -13.55
N ILE A 290 -2.99 1.93 -12.56
CA ILE A 290 -4.02 2.97 -12.70
C ILE A 290 -3.70 3.99 -13.81
N TYR A 291 -2.41 4.15 -14.12
CA TYR A 291 -1.92 5.11 -15.11
C TYR A 291 -1.93 4.56 -16.54
N GLY A 292 -2.31 3.29 -16.72
CA GLY A 292 -2.41 2.66 -18.04
C GLY A 292 -1.10 2.09 -18.57
N GLU A 293 -0.07 2.04 -17.73
CA GLU A 293 1.24 1.44 -18.02
C GLU A 293 1.36 0.05 -17.36
N PRO A 294 2.16 -0.88 -17.93
CA PRO A 294 2.45 -2.14 -17.27
C PRO A 294 3.19 -1.96 -15.94
N TRP A 295 3.00 -2.88 -15.00
CA TRP A 295 3.81 -2.91 -13.78
C TRP A 295 5.30 -3.12 -14.10
N GLU A 296 6.17 -2.33 -13.46
CA GLU A 296 7.61 -2.53 -13.45
C GLU A 296 7.95 -3.68 -12.48
N VAL A 297 8.37 -4.82 -13.04
CA VAL A 297 8.60 -6.04 -12.27
C VAL A 297 10.07 -6.16 -11.86
N TYR A 298 10.34 -6.00 -10.56
CA TYR A 298 11.63 -6.31 -9.95
C TYR A 298 11.70 -7.77 -9.52
N ARG A 299 12.86 -8.41 -9.69
CA ARG A 299 13.06 -9.84 -9.39
C ARG A 299 14.07 -10.03 -8.25
N VAL A 300 13.71 -10.82 -7.25
CA VAL A 300 14.62 -11.12 -6.12
C VAL A 300 14.97 -12.61 -6.04
N TYR A 301 16.26 -12.93 -6.19
CA TYR A 301 16.72 -14.31 -6.22
C TYR A 301 16.69 -14.98 -4.84
N THR A 302 16.01 -16.12 -4.76
CA THR A 302 15.71 -16.86 -3.52
C THR A 302 16.00 -18.35 -3.70
N GLY A 303 17.18 -18.67 -4.22
CA GLY A 303 17.55 -20.03 -4.63
C GLY A 303 17.47 -21.10 -3.52
N SER A 304 17.38 -20.71 -2.25
CA SER A 304 17.14 -21.61 -1.11
C SER A 304 15.87 -21.26 -0.30
N ASN A 305 14.88 -20.62 -0.94
CA ASN A 305 13.63 -20.15 -0.31
C ASN A 305 13.82 -19.09 0.78
N GLN A 306 14.79 -18.19 0.62
CA GLN A 306 14.91 -17.03 1.49
C GLN A 306 13.67 -16.13 1.40
N PRO A 307 13.18 -15.57 2.51
CA PRO A 307 11.95 -14.80 2.55
C PRO A 307 12.15 -13.32 2.16
N TYR A 308 12.99 -13.01 1.16
CA TYR A 308 13.36 -11.62 0.85
C TYR A 308 12.18 -10.71 0.46
N THR A 309 11.10 -11.27 -0.09
CA THR A 309 9.86 -10.52 -0.39
C THR A 309 9.07 -10.14 0.86
N ASN A 310 9.30 -10.85 1.97
CA ASN A 310 8.62 -10.67 3.25
C ASN A 310 9.24 -9.51 4.06
N SER A 311 9.52 -8.41 3.36
CA SER A 311 10.04 -7.16 3.88
C SER A 311 8.92 -6.23 4.35
N LEU A 312 9.28 -5.24 5.17
CA LEU A 312 8.36 -4.21 5.64
C LEU A 312 8.88 -2.85 5.18
N ILE A 313 8.02 -2.05 4.53
CA ILE A 313 8.30 -0.64 4.22
C ILE A 313 7.72 0.20 5.36
N LEU A 314 8.53 1.10 5.91
CA LEU A 314 8.15 2.04 6.96
C LEU A 314 8.81 3.38 6.65
N ASN A 315 8.03 4.30 6.13
CA ASN A 315 8.51 5.56 5.57
C ASN A 315 9.69 5.33 4.60
N ASN A 316 10.79 6.08 4.74
CA ASN A 316 11.99 5.96 3.92
C ASN A 316 12.87 4.74 4.26
N LYS A 317 12.46 3.83 5.15
CA LYS A 317 13.22 2.63 5.53
C LYS A 317 12.55 1.34 5.03
N VAL A 318 13.35 0.41 4.51
CA VAL A 318 12.90 -0.93 4.11
C VAL A 318 13.62 -1.99 4.93
N PHE A 319 12.85 -2.76 5.70
CA PHE A 319 13.34 -3.80 6.58
C PHE A 319 13.26 -5.16 5.87
N VAL A 320 14.39 -5.68 5.42
CA VAL A 320 14.47 -6.92 4.64
C VAL A 320 14.96 -8.07 5.53
N PRO A 321 14.21 -9.20 5.64
CA PRO A 321 14.70 -10.36 6.37
C PRO A 321 15.85 -11.04 5.58
N ILE A 322 17.01 -11.21 6.22
CA ILE A 322 18.18 -11.86 5.64
C ILE A 322 18.58 -13.12 6.43
N GLU A 323 19.31 -14.04 5.79
CA GLU A 323 19.58 -15.39 6.31
C GLU A 323 21.09 -15.65 6.57
N ASN A 324 21.93 -14.62 6.50
CA ASN A 324 23.41 -14.69 6.54
C ASN A 324 23.98 -15.63 5.48
N ASN A 325 23.53 -15.50 4.24
CA ASN A 325 24.00 -16.28 3.11
C ASN A 325 24.52 -15.40 1.95
N SER A 326 25.02 -16.03 0.89
CA SER A 326 25.66 -15.32 -0.23
C SER A 326 24.73 -14.51 -1.13
N TYR A 327 23.41 -14.63 -0.99
CA TYR A 327 22.41 -13.92 -1.79
C TYR A 327 21.82 -12.71 -1.05
N ASP A 328 22.17 -12.48 0.22
CA ASP A 328 21.59 -11.39 1.02
C ASP A 328 21.94 -10.03 0.39
N ASP A 329 23.22 -9.80 0.04
CA ASP A 329 23.68 -8.53 -0.54
C ASP A 329 23.02 -8.24 -1.90
N ASP A 330 22.85 -9.26 -2.74
CA ASP A 330 22.17 -9.13 -4.04
C ASP A 330 20.68 -8.79 -3.84
N ALA A 331 20.02 -9.41 -2.84
CA ALA A 331 18.63 -9.10 -2.53
C ALA A 331 18.44 -7.67 -2.02
N LEU A 332 19.35 -7.17 -1.17
CA LEU A 332 19.32 -5.78 -0.72
C LEU A 332 19.57 -4.80 -1.87
N ALA A 333 20.44 -5.14 -2.83
CA ALA A 333 20.70 -4.32 -4.00
C ALA A 333 19.46 -4.17 -4.90
N VAL A 334 18.66 -5.23 -5.08
CA VAL A 334 17.39 -5.16 -5.83
C VAL A 334 16.43 -4.14 -5.20
N TYR A 335 16.31 -4.13 -3.87
CA TYR A 335 15.49 -3.12 -3.19
C TYR A 335 16.05 -1.71 -3.36
N ALA A 336 17.38 -1.54 -3.29
CA ALA A 336 18.02 -0.23 -3.45
C ALA A 336 17.85 0.33 -4.87
N GLU A 337 17.84 -0.54 -5.88
CA GLU A 337 17.54 -0.19 -7.27
C GLU A 337 16.05 0.17 -7.44
N ALA A 338 15.16 -0.65 -6.89
CA ALA A 338 13.71 -0.43 -7.00
C ALA A 338 13.22 0.81 -6.25
N LEU A 339 13.86 1.15 -5.13
CA LEU A 339 13.49 2.24 -4.23
C LEU A 339 14.68 3.19 -4.00
N PRO A 340 15.08 3.98 -5.01
CA PRO A 340 16.18 4.92 -4.87
C PRO A 340 15.95 5.89 -3.70
N GLY A 341 17.00 6.15 -2.92
CA GLY A 341 16.92 7.05 -1.75
C GLY A 341 16.38 6.41 -0.46
N PHE A 342 15.75 5.24 -0.53
CA PHE A 342 15.35 4.51 0.68
C PHE A 342 16.57 3.90 1.38
N GLU A 343 16.49 3.83 2.71
CA GLU A 343 17.45 3.12 3.53
C GLU A 343 17.07 1.63 3.61
N ILE A 344 17.84 0.78 2.92
CA ILE A 344 17.59 -0.66 2.85
C ILE A 344 18.36 -1.37 3.96
N LEU A 345 17.64 -1.97 4.91
CA LEU A 345 18.17 -2.54 6.14
C LEU A 345 17.93 -4.05 6.23
N GLY A 346 19.00 -4.83 6.21
CA GLY A 346 18.97 -6.28 6.38
C GLY A 346 18.94 -6.71 7.85
N PHE A 347 17.96 -7.53 8.23
CA PHE A 347 17.87 -8.10 9.58
C PHE A 347 17.79 -9.63 9.60
N THR A 348 18.63 -10.24 10.43
CA THR A 348 18.59 -11.68 10.71
C THR A 348 17.56 -11.99 11.80
N GLY A 349 16.96 -13.17 11.76
CA GLY A 349 16.00 -13.61 12.77
C GLY A 349 15.68 -15.09 12.66
N SER A 350 14.67 -15.55 13.39
CA SER A 350 14.13 -16.91 13.25
C SER A 350 13.14 -16.95 12.08
N TRP A 351 13.62 -16.60 10.90
CA TRP A 351 12.83 -16.50 9.68
C TRP A 351 12.59 -17.88 9.07
N GLN A 352 11.52 -17.97 8.29
CA GLN A 352 11.15 -19.08 7.44
C GLN A 352 10.65 -18.52 6.11
N SER A 353 10.68 -19.32 5.06
CA SER A 353 10.15 -18.94 3.73
C SER A 353 8.66 -18.58 3.72
N THR A 354 7.93 -18.90 4.80
CA THR A 354 6.49 -18.70 4.98
C THR A 354 6.15 -17.83 6.20
N ASP A 355 7.18 -17.30 6.88
CA ASP A 355 7.03 -16.47 8.09
C ASP A 355 8.35 -15.73 8.35
N ALA A 356 8.41 -14.44 8.02
CA ALA A 356 9.56 -13.60 8.34
C ALA A 356 9.13 -12.24 8.90
N LEU A 357 9.77 -11.15 8.46
CA LEU A 357 9.64 -9.85 9.11
C LEU A 357 8.26 -9.23 8.87
N HIS A 358 7.80 -9.21 7.62
CA HIS A 358 6.51 -8.63 7.24
C HIS A 358 5.35 -9.28 8.00
N CYS A 359 5.37 -10.61 8.18
CA CYS A 359 4.31 -11.34 8.90
C CYS A 359 4.16 -10.92 10.37
N ARG A 360 5.16 -10.25 10.97
CA ARG A 360 5.24 -9.99 12.42
C ARG A 360 5.14 -8.51 12.80
N ALA A 361 4.81 -7.66 11.83
CA ALA A 361 4.66 -6.22 12.00
C ALA A 361 3.59 -5.66 11.06
N LYS A 362 2.91 -4.58 11.48
CA LYS A 362 1.90 -3.88 10.67
C LYS A 362 2.06 -2.37 10.81
N GLY A 363 2.27 -1.66 9.70
CA GLY A 363 2.31 -0.19 9.68
C GLY A 363 0.99 0.43 10.16
N ILE A 364 1.12 1.56 10.83
CA ILE A 364 0.02 2.41 11.31
C ILE A 364 0.16 3.75 10.57
N PRO A 365 -0.80 4.08 9.68
CA PRO A 365 -0.72 5.30 8.88
C PRO A 365 -0.76 6.53 9.78
N ASP A 366 -0.21 7.64 9.30
CA ASP A 366 -0.49 8.95 9.90
C ASP A 366 -2.00 9.22 9.85
N LEU A 367 -2.61 9.57 11.00
CA LEU A 367 -4.06 9.82 11.06
C LEU A 367 -4.46 11.17 10.45
N GLU A 368 -3.50 12.08 10.29
CA GLU A 368 -3.71 13.40 9.69
C GLU A 368 -2.78 13.54 8.47
N MET A 369 -2.67 12.47 7.68
CA MET A 369 -1.75 12.34 6.56
C MET A 369 -1.84 13.52 5.59
N LEU A 370 -0.69 14.06 5.19
CA LEU A 370 -0.56 14.92 4.02
C LEU A 370 -0.32 14.03 2.79
N GLN A 371 -1.34 13.90 1.95
CA GLN A 371 -1.34 12.98 0.82
C GLN A 371 -0.84 13.69 -0.42
N ILE A 372 0.05 13.04 -1.18
CA ILE A 372 0.56 13.55 -2.46
C ILE A 372 0.40 12.44 -3.50
N PHE A 373 -0.31 12.73 -4.60
CA PHE A 373 -0.49 11.80 -5.72
C PHE A 373 -0.03 12.44 -7.02
N HIS A 374 0.73 11.69 -7.81
CA HIS A 374 1.30 12.14 -9.07
C HIS A 374 1.59 10.94 -9.96
N ASN A 375 1.28 11.05 -11.26
CA ASN A 375 1.79 10.13 -12.27
C ASN A 375 3.18 10.62 -12.72
N PRO A 376 4.27 9.85 -12.52
CA PRO A 376 5.59 10.23 -12.99
C PRO A 376 5.61 10.51 -14.50
N ILE A 377 6.52 11.38 -14.92
CA ILE A 377 6.72 11.71 -16.34
C ILE A 377 7.55 10.61 -16.99
N ASP A 378 7.09 10.12 -18.15
CA ASP A 378 7.80 9.14 -18.96
C ASP A 378 8.96 9.77 -19.77
N ASP A 379 9.87 8.91 -20.23
CA ASP A 379 10.87 9.26 -21.24
C ASP A 379 10.22 9.90 -22.47
N GLN A 380 10.87 10.93 -22.99
CA GLN A 380 10.41 11.70 -24.13
C GLN A 380 11.19 11.30 -25.38
N ASP A 381 10.51 11.17 -26.51
CA ASP A 381 11.13 10.86 -27.81
C ASP A 381 11.43 12.11 -28.64
N GLU A 382 10.88 13.27 -28.24
CA GLU A 382 10.98 14.54 -28.94
C GLU A 382 11.15 15.71 -27.96
N ALA A 383 11.74 16.80 -28.45
CA ALA A 383 11.94 18.00 -27.64
C ALA A 383 10.59 18.60 -27.23
N GLN A 384 10.50 19.04 -25.97
CA GLN A 384 9.31 19.67 -25.40
C GLN A 384 9.65 21.09 -24.92
N ASP A 385 8.67 21.99 -24.96
CA ASP A 385 8.84 23.35 -24.43
C ASP A 385 8.94 23.33 -22.90
N ASN A 386 8.22 22.38 -22.30
CA ASN A 386 8.19 22.13 -20.87
C ASN A 386 7.59 20.75 -20.58
N TYR A 387 7.79 20.30 -19.35
CA TYR A 387 7.27 19.04 -18.82
C TYR A 387 6.33 19.37 -17.65
N MET A 388 5.06 19.00 -17.79
CA MET A 388 4.01 19.30 -16.83
C MET A 388 4.02 18.32 -15.66
N VAL A 389 4.00 18.84 -14.44
CA VAL A 389 3.91 18.08 -13.20
C VAL A 389 2.58 18.41 -12.54
N ASP A 390 1.59 17.54 -12.76
CA ASP A 390 0.26 17.65 -12.14
C ASP A 390 0.20 16.78 -10.88
N VAL A 391 -0.27 17.35 -9.78
CA VAL A 391 -0.22 16.75 -8.44
C VAL A 391 -1.54 16.96 -7.72
N ILE A 392 -2.07 15.93 -7.07
CA ILE A 392 -3.14 16.07 -6.07
C ILE A 392 -2.50 16.12 -4.69
N ILE A 393 -2.78 17.17 -3.90
CA ILE A 393 -2.23 17.38 -2.55
C ILE A 393 -3.39 17.59 -1.58
N ASP A 394 -3.66 16.59 -0.74
CA ASP A 394 -4.81 16.55 0.16
C ASP A 394 -4.32 16.47 1.62
N ASP A 395 -4.60 17.50 2.42
CA ASP A 395 -4.28 17.54 3.84
C ASP A 395 -5.44 17.01 4.68
N LEU A 396 -5.40 15.73 5.06
CA LEU A 396 -6.44 15.12 5.91
C LEU A 396 -6.58 15.79 7.28
N SER A 397 -5.58 16.60 7.68
CA SER A 397 -5.64 17.42 8.88
C SER A 397 -6.63 18.58 8.79
N GLU A 398 -7.00 19.00 7.56
CA GLU A 398 -7.82 20.17 7.25
C GLU A 398 -7.28 21.46 7.89
N ALA A 399 -5.97 21.49 8.18
CA ALA A 399 -5.30 22.64 8.77
C ALA A 399 -5.00 23.73 7.73
N GLY A 400 -4.92 23.33 6.45
CA GLY A 400 -4.56 24.15 5.31
C GLY A 400 -3.14 23.88 4.84
N LEU A 401 -2.92 24.05 3.53
CA LEU A 401 -1.63 23.96 2.88
C LEU A 401 -0.88 25.30 2.91
N ILE A 402 0.45 25.24 2.93
CA ILE A 402 1.31 26.42 2.82
C ILE A 402 1.71 26.58 1.34
N ASP A 403 0.96 27.43 0.62
CA ASP A 403 1.11 27.67 -0.83
C ASP A 403 2.57 27.89 -1.27
N GLU A 404 3.37 28.64 -0.50
CA GLU A 404 4.77 28.92 -0.86
C GLU A 404 5.70 27.69 -0.74
N GLU A 405 5.26 26.62 -0.10
CA GLU A 405 6.02 25.39 0.11
C GLU A 405 5.50 24.20 -0.70
N LEU A 406 4.45 24.42 -1.51
CA LEU A 406 4.02 23.53 -2.57
C LEU A 406 4.99 23.68 -3.75
N LYS A 407 6.00 22.80 -3.83
CA LYS A 407 7.12 22.94 -4.77
C LYS A 407 7.43 21.67 -5.54
N VAL A 408 7.88 21.85 -6.78
CA VAL A 408 8.62 20.84 -7.53
C VAL A 408 10.09 21.23 -7.51
N PHE A 409 10.94 20.32 -7.03
CA PHE A 409 12.38 20.46 -7.10
C PHE A 409 12.90 19.61 -8.25
N TRP A 410 13.77 20.16 -9.10
CA TRP A 410 14.29 19.45 -10.27
C TRP A 410 15.74 19.82 -10.57
N TRP A 411 16.44 18.93 -11.26
CA TRP A 411 17.83 19.12 -11.73
C TRP A 411 18.14 18.19 -12.90
N THR A 412 19.22 18.47 -13.63
CA THR A 412 19.70 17.64 -14.73
C THR A 412 20.88 16.75 -14.31
N ASP A 413 21.32 15.84 -15.17
CA ASP A 413 22.53 15.03 -14.93
C ASP A 413 23.85 15.81 -14.87
N ASP A 414 23.86 17.04 -15.39
CA ASP A 414 24.97 17.98 -15.26
C ASP A 414 24.99 18.75 -13.92
N MET A 415 23.96 18.60 -13.10
CA MET A 415 23.79 19.29 -11.81
C MET A 415 23.90 18.31 -10.64
N ASP A 416 24.47 18.77 -9.53
CA ASP A 416 24.33 18.06 -8.24
C ASP A 416 22.94 18.33 -7.66
N MET A 417 22.36 17.39 -6.90
CA MET A 417 21.04 17.57 -6.23
C MET A 417 21.00 18.81 -5.32
N ASN A 418 22.14 19.20 -4.74
CA ASN A 418 22.26 20.42 -3.91
C ASN A 418 22.15 21.72 -4.72
N GLU A 419 22.19 21.62 -6.04
CA GLU A 419 22.03 22.70 -7.01
C GLU A 419 20.64 22.65 -7.68
N SER A 420 19.73 21.82 -7.16
CA SER A 420 18.36 21.74 -7.67
C SER A 420 17.65 23.08 -7.68
N GLU A 421 16.88 23.30 -8.73
CA GLU A 421 15.98 24.42 -8.86
C GLU A 421 14.61 24.06 -8.31
N SER A 422 13.86 25.05 -7.83
CA SER A 422 12.51 24.85 -7.28
C SER A 422 11.49 25.71 -8.02
N ILE A 423 10.35 25.12 -8.33
CA ILE A 423 9.20 25.80 -8.94
C ILE A 423 8.04 25.70 -7.95
N THR A 424 7.50 26.85 -7.52
CA THR A 424 6.26 26.87 -6.72
C THR A 424 5.09 26.50 -7.62
N MET A 425 4.30 25.52 -7.18
CA MET A 425 3.13 25.05 -7.90
C MET A 425 2.01 26.09 -7.86
N THR A 426 1.08 25.99 -8.81
CA THR A 426 -0.14 26.79 -8.86
C THR A 426 -1.35 25.87 -8.98
N VAL A 427 -2.53 26.32 -8.55
CA VAL A 427 -3.76 25.52 -8.69
C VAL A 427 -3.99 25.19 -10.17
N CYS A 428 -4.35 23.93 -10.45
CA CYS A 428 -4.65 23.47 -11.80
C CYS A 428 -5.75 24.35 -12.45
N PRO A 429 -5.64 24.63 -13.77
CA PRO A 429 -6.66 25.41 -14.46
C PRO A 429 -8.00 24.68 -14.60
N GLN A 430 -7.99 23.35 -14.51
CA GLN A 430 -9.17 22.51 -14.46
C GLN A 430 -9.78 22.53 -13.06
N ASP A 431 -11.11 22.39 -12.97
CA ASP A 431 -11.85 22.30 -11.70
C ASP A 431 -11.72 20.89 -11.10
N ILE A 432 -10.49 20.52 -10.75
CA ILE A 432 -10.15 19.27 -10.06
C ILE A 432 -9.79 19.66 -8.62
N PRO A 433 -10.48 19.13 -7.60
CA PRO A 433 -10.16 19.37 -6.20
C PRO A 433 -8.69 19.08 -5.91
N ASP A 434 -8.07 19.97 -5.13
CA ASP A 434 -6.73 19.77 -4.56
C ASP A 434 -5.62 19.54 -5.60
N CYS A 435 -5.89 19.95 -6.84
CA CYS A 435 -4.97 19.83 -7.96
C CYS A 435 -4.05 21.04 -8.06
N TYR A 436 -2.75 20.76 -8.11
CA TYR A 436 -1.68 21.72 -8.29
C TYR A 436 -0.82 21.30 -9.49
N THR A 437 -0.22 22.29 -10.15
CA THR A 437 0.57 22.09 -11.35
C THR A 437 1.81 22.98 -11.38
N ALA A 438 2.90 22.43 -11.90
CA ALA A 438 4.14 23.14 -12.21
C ALA A 438 4.69 22.66 -13.56
N SER A 439 5.64 23.42 -14.11
CA SER A 439 6.14 23.19 -15.47
C SER A 439 7.66 23.28 -15.47
N ILE A 440 8.32 22.12 -15.55
CA ILE A 440 9.78 22.03 -15.67
C ILE A 440 10.17 22.49 -17.08
N PRO A 441 11.13 23.42 -17.25
CA PRO A 441 11.47 23.93 -18.58
C PRO A 441 12.08 22.85 -19.49
N GLY A 442 11.80 22.97 -20.79
CA GLY A 442 12.45 22.17 -21.83
C GLY A 442 13.97 22.37 -21.86
N GLN A 443 14.68 21.39 -22.40
CA GLN A 443 16.14 21.34 -22.40
C GLN A 443 16.72 21.63 -23.79
N SER A 444 17.90 22.24 -23.84
CA SER A 444 18.58 22.54 -25.12
C SER A 444 19.43 21.39 -25.65
N GLU A 445 19.80 20.45 -24.78
CA GLU A 445 20.58 19.25 -25.07
C GLU A 445 19.92 18.05 -24.41
N ASP A 446 20.13 16.86 -24.95
CA ASP A 446 19.61 15.61 -24.38
C ASP A 446 20.16 15.43 -22.97
N THR A 447 19.29 15.16 -22.01
CA THR A 447 19.66 15.03 -20.60
C THR A 447 18.65 14.17 -19.85
N ILE A 448 19.02 13.72 -18.64
CA ILE A 448 18.08 13.11 -17.71
C ILE A 448 17.65 14.19 -16.71
N ILE A 449 16.35 14.50 -16.71
CA ILE A 449 15.75 15.35 -15.69
C ILE A 449 15.40 14.46 -14.49
N ARG A 450 15.78 14.93 -13.30
CA ARG A 450 15.39 14.33 -12.02
C ARG A 450 14.54 15.32 -11.26
N TYR A 451 13.51 14.85 -10.57
CA TYR A 451 12.64 15.72 -9.79
C TYR A 451 11.96 15.01 -8.62
N TYR A 452 11.53 15.79 -7.65
CA TYR A 452 10.60 15.36 -6.61
C TYR A 452 9.63 16.49 -6.27
N ILE A 453 8.48 16.12 -5.71
CA ILE A 453 7.45 17.03 -5.26
C ILE A 453 7.57 17.19 -3.75
N GLN A 454 7.29 18.39 -3.25
CA GLN A 454 7.24 18.71 -1.82
C GLN A 454 5.93 19.43 -1.50
N ALA A 455 5.33 19.10 -0.36
CA ALA A 455 4.21 19.82 0.21
C ALA A 455 4.41 20.03 1.72
N LEU A 456 3.95 21.16 2.24
CA LEU A 456 3.92 21.48 3.66
C LEU A 456 2.52 21.93 4.05
N ASP A 457 2.00 21.40 5.15
CA ASP A 457 0.75 21.86 5.76
C ASP A 457 0.97 22.76 6.98
N GLU A 458 -0.10 23.38 7.46
CA GLU A 458 -0.12 24.26 8.64
C GLU A 458 0.04 23.49 9.97
N THR A 459 0.02 22.16 9.95
CA THR A 459 0.40 21.33 11.11
C THR A 459 1.92 21.18 11.24
N GLY A 460 2.65 21.47 10.16
CA GLY A 460 4.10 21.36 10.06
C GLY A 460 4.57 20.03 9.47
N ARG A 461 3.67 19.25 8.85
CA ARG A 461 4.03 18.03 8.11
C ARG A 461 4.61 18.41 6.76
N LEU A 462 5.86 18.03 6.55
CA LEU A 462 6.59 18.23 5.31
C LEU A 462 6.76 16.87 4.65
N GLU A 463 6.07 16.66 3.52
CA GLU A 463 6.12 15.40 2.79
C GLU A 463 6.72 15.60 1.40
N THR A 464 7.34 14.54 0.88
CA THR A 464 7.84 14.51 -0.50
C THR A 464 7.29 13.33 -1.28
N LEU A 465 7.19 13.48 -2.60
CA LEU A 465 6.87 12.40 -3.53
C LEU A 465 7.91 12.34 -4.65
N PRO A 466 8.66 11.23 -4.81
CA PRO A 466 8.61 10.04 -3.96
C PRO A 466 9.05 10.36 -2.52
N MET A 467 8.64 9.51 -1.58
CA MET A 467 8.93 9.68 -0.15
C MET A 467 10.43 9.71 0.17
N ALA A 468 11.23 9.04 -0.65
CA ALA A 468 12.67 9.20 -0.69
C ALA A 468 13.16 9.07 -2.13
N GLY A 469 14.28 9.72 -2.43
CA GLY A 469 14.85 9.73 -3.77
C GLY A 469 14.16 10.75 -4.69
N TYR A 470 13.96 10.35 -5.94
CA TYR A 470 13.42 11.20 -7.00
C TYR A 470 12.81 10.34 -8.12
N TYR A 471 11.99 10.97 -8.94
CA TYR A 471 11.64 10.48 -10.27
C TYR A 471 12.68 10.96 -11.28
N ASP A 472 12.83 10.23 -12.38
CA ASP A 472 13.68 10.63 -13.49
C ASP A 472 13.11 10.21 -14.83
N PHE A 473 13.42 10.99 -15.86
CA PHE A 473 13.05 10.71 -17.25
C PHE A 473 14.04 11.34 -18.22
N GLN A 474 14.15 10.74 -19.41
CA GLN A 474 14.92 11.24 -20.53
C GLN A 474 14.20 12.43 -21.17
N ALA A 475 14.87 13.58 -21.20
CA ALA A 475 14.46 14.76 -21.94
C ALA A 475 15.28 14.86 -23.23
N ILE A 476 14.61 15.08 -24.37
CA ILE A 476 15.27 15.34 -25.65
C ILE A 476 15.50 16.84 -25.79
N GLY A 477 16.75 17.19 -26.08
CA GLY A 477 17.18 18.55 -26.28
C GLY A 477 16.79 19.07 -27.65
N GLY A 478 16.28 20.28 -27.71
CA GLY A 478 16.00 20.88 -29.01
C GLY A 478 15.18 22.14 -28.97
N THR A 479 14.85 22.62 -30.16
CA THR A 479 13.82 23.65 -30.33
C THR A 479 12.55 22.91 -30.73
N VAL A 480 11.46 23.14 -30.02
CA VAL A 480 10.14 22.65 -30.45
C VAL A 480 9.78 23.36 -31.75
N TYR A 481 9.33 22.57 -32.72
CA TYR A 481 8.82 23.07 -33.99
C TYR A 481 7.50 22.37 -34.29
N ASP A 482 6.56 23.07 -34.91
CA ASP A 482 5.32 22.44 -35.35
C ASP A 482 5.58 21.54 -36.55
N ASP A 483 4.87 20.41 -36.63
CA ASP A 483 4.89 19.53 -37.81
C ASP A 483 4.59 20.32 -39.08
N GLY A 484 5.57 20.35 -39.98
CA GLY A 484 5.47 21.11 -41.23
C GLY A 484 6.08 22.50 -41.21
N ASP A 485 6.58 23.01 -40.07
CA ASP A 485 7.42 24.21 -40.03
C ASP A 485 8.89 23.85 -40.31
N LEU A 486 9.16 23.51 -41.58
CA LEU A 486 10.49 23.10 -42.04
C LEU A 486 11.55 24.21 -41.93
N ASN A 487 11.12 25.47 -41.77
CA ASN A 487 12.03 26.59 -41.70
C ASN A 487 12.16 27.20 -40.28
N MET A 488 11.42 26.66 -39.31
CA MET A 488 11.43 27.01 -37.88
C MET A 488 11.12 28.50 -37.63
N ASP A 489 10.20 29.10 -38.41
CA ASP A 489 9.77 30.49 -38.20
C ASP A 489 8.51 30.63 -37.33
N GLY A 490 7.98 29.51 -36.85
CA GLY A 490 6.76 29.41 -36.06
C GLY A 490 5.48 29.55 -36.90
N THR A 491 5.56 29.48 -38.23
CA THR A 491 4.39 29.59 -39.12
C THR A 491 4.41 28.60 -40.27
N ILE A 492 3.54 27.58 -40.22
CA ILE A 492 3.39 26.62 -41.31
C ILE A 492 2.73 27.29 -42.52
N ASN A 493 3.50 27.51 -43.59
CA ASN A 493 3.05 28.24 -44.77
C ASN A 493 3.72 27.75 -46.07
N ILE A 494 3.51 28.49 -47.17
CA ILE A 494 4.04 28.12 -48.48
C ILE A 494 5.58 28.07 -48.52
N LEU A 495 6.26 28.77 -47.62
CA LEU A 495 7.72 28.73 -47.49
C LEU A 495 8.20 27.35 -47.05
N ASP A 496 7.47 26.67 -46.19
CA ASP A 496 7.77 25.29 -45.78
C ASP A 496 7.56 24.31 -46.93
N VAL A 497 6.50 24.51 -47.73
CA VAL A 497 6.28 23.74 -48.96
C VAL A 497 7.46 23.88 -49.92
N VAL A 498 8.03 25.08 -50.04
CA VAL A 498 9.24 25.30 -50.85
C VAL A 498 10.43 24.57 -50.25
N SER A 499 10.59 24.57 -48.93
CA SER A 499 11.66 23.84 -48.23
C SER A 499 11.59 22.34 -48.49
N ILE A 500 10.43 21.70 -48.29
CA ILE A 500 10.29 20.25 -48.53
C ILE A 500 10.46 19.86 -50.01
N VAL A 501 10.00 20.71 -50.94
CA VAL A 501 10.24 20.50 -52.38
C VAL A 501 11.74 20.51 -52.68
N ASN A 502 12.50 21.41 -52.06
CA ASN A 502 13.96 21.44 -52.23
C ASN A 502 14.63 20.18 -51.65
N VAL A 503 14.18 19.70 -50.48
CA VAL A 503 14.67 18.46 -49.87
C VAL A 503 14.44 17.27 -50.82
N VAL A 504 13.23 17.11 -51.36
CA VAL A 504 12.88 16.06 -52.34
C VAL A 504 13.72 16.17 -53.62
N LEU A 505 13.94 17.38 -54.14
CA LEU A 505 14.69 17.60 -55.38
C LEU A 505 16.20 17.39 -55.22
N ASN A 506 16.75 17.72 -54.06
CA ASN A 506 18.18 17.61 -53.78
C ASN A 506 18.56 16.23 -53.19
N GLY A 507 17.58 15.45 -52.73
CA GLY A 507 17.82 14.17 -52.06
C GLY A 507 18.54 14.34 -50.72
N GLU A 508 18.30 15.47 -50.06
CA GLU A 508 18.82 15.73 -48.72
C GLU A 508 17.99 14.93 -47.70
N GLN A 509 18.63 14.42 -46.66
CA GLN A 509 17.89 13.87 -45.53
C GLN A 509 17.59 15.02 -44.57
N ASN A 510 16.30 15.17 -44.27
CA ASN A 510 15.79 16.09 -43.27
C ASN A 510 14.61 15.39 -42.62
N ASP A 511 14.78 14.98 -41.37
CA ASP A 511 13.78 14.18 -40.66
C ASP A 511 12.47 14.98 -40.47
N MET A 512 12.55 16.32 -40.37
CA MET A 512 11.37 17.22 -40.34
C MET A 512 10.57 17.23 -41.65
N ALA A 513 11.14 16.71 -42.74
CA ALA A 513 10.48 16.64 -44.03
C ALA A 513 9.72 15.33 -44.26
N ASP A 514 9.90 14.32 -43.40
CA ASP A 514 9.18 13.05 -43.46
C ASP A 514 7.90 13.10 -42.63
N LEU A 515 6.90 13.85 -43.12
CA LEU A 515 5.65 14.10 -42.38
C LEU A 515 4.76 12.85 -42.22
N ASN A 516 5.11 11.74 -42.87
CA ASN A 516 4.38 10.49 -42.77
C ASN A 516 5.14 9.37 -42.04
N ASN A 517 6.38 9.65 -41.62
CA ASN A 517 7.26 8.74 -40.88
C ASN A 517 7.50 7.39 -41.58
N ASP A 518 7.57 7.36 -42.93
CA ASP A 518 7.90 6.14 -43.69
C ASP A 518 9.39 6.00 -44.05
N GLY A 519 10.21 6.95 -43.63
CA GLY A 519 11.63 7.06 -43.93
C GLY A 519 11.93 7.52 -45.36
N ILE A 520 10.93 7.95 -46.14
CA ILE A 520 11.07 8.34 -47.55
C ILE A 520 10.41 9.70 -47.81
N ILE A 521 11.21 10.76 -47.79
CA ILE A 521 10.76 12.12 -48.13
C ILE A 521 10.40 12.20 -49.63
N ASN A 522 9.10 12.33 -49.94
CA ASN A 522 8.58 12.33 -51.29
C ASN A 522 7.34 13.23 -51.48
N ILE A 523 6.60 13.05 -52.58
CA ILE A 523 5.42 13.86 -52.90
C ILE A 523 4.28 13.68 -51.89
N LEU A 524 4.23 12.56 -51.18
CA LEU A 524 3.23 12.29 -50.15
C LEU A 524 3.39 13.25 -48.96
N ASP A 525 4.62 13.52 -48.52
CA ASP A 525 4.92 14.48 -47.46
C ASP A 525 4.54 15.91 -47.87
N ILE A 526 4.82 16.28 -49.12
CA ILE A 526 4.39 17.58 -49.67
C ILE A 526 2.87 17.72 -49.63
N ILE A 527 2.13 16.65 -49.95
CA ILE A 527 0.67 16.65 -49.92
C ILE A 527 0.16 16.80 -48.48
N LEU A 528 0.78 16.12 -47.51
CA LEU A 528 0.45 16.27 -46.09
C LEU A 528 0.66 17.70 -45.63
N LEU A 529 1.80 18.31 -45.95
CA LEU A 529 2.09 19.70 -45.59
C LEU A 529 1.06 20.67 -46.18
N VAL A 530 0.70 20.49 -47.45
CA VAL A 530 -0.31 21.33 -48.10
C VAL A 530 -1.69 21.14 -47.44
N ASN A 531 -2.03 19.93 -46.99
CA ASN A 531 -3.28 19.72 -46.25
C ASN A 531 -3.25 20.43 -44.89
N ILE A 532 -2.13 20.37 -44.15
CA ILE A 532 -1.95 21.10 -42.89
C ILE A 532 -2.19 22.61 -43.10
N ILE A 533 -1.64 23.19 -44.16
CA ILE A 533 -1.82 24.63 -44.49
C ILE A 533 -3.28 24.97 -44.85
N LEU A 534 -4.00 24.04 -45.50
CA LEU A 534 -5.34 24.29 -46.03
C LEU A 534 -6.48 23.99 -45.04
N GLY A 535 -6.22 23.20 -43.99
CA GLY A 535 -7.21 22.77 -42.99
C GLY A 535 -7.97 21.53 -43.40
#